data_AF-A0A9P1N0R9-F1
#
_entry.id   AF-A0A9P1N0R9-F1
#
_cell.length_a   1.000
_cell.length_b   1.000
_cell.length_c   1.000
_cell.angle_alpha   90.00
_cell.angle_beta   90.00
_cell.angle_gamma   90.00
#
_symmetry.space_group_name_H-M   'P 1'
#
loop_
_entity.id
_entity.type
_entity.pdbx_description
1 polymer ?
#
loop_
_entity_poly.entity_id
_entity_poly.type
_entity_poly.pdbx_seq_one_letter_code
_entity_poly.pdbx_strand_id
1 'polypeptide(L)'
;MNSAILDNYRKGANVRFRDEKLVFVEGELMDDLDECRRVLRVRIRDKIEEIHFASVDELPLLRNPEIFIGKHDISDLLYLHEAGVLNSLKRRFIDQKQVYTYCGKILLSVNPYEKCKDLYGINVMKLYQDTAMKVSEKSPPHVYQLIAGAVYYLRTFSESQSIVCLGESGAGKTVTTSHILEYLAHSTSNTTDDIGIESIASFNEIIESLGNAQTTQNRNSSRFGKFIQGKFCDDGRIVSGMNITTYLLEKSRLVIQGPGERSFNIFYQMCSSKNHDLVKELNLENYQDYCYLVKGGESRSAEIDEINGFDGFVTALRKLVCDDKEITNYCKVLAGILQIGNICFDLKDGFSIISPSSSAQIEKLCSYWNVDENEFRSCLTQKKVKVGSEEFSKYLTIDEAIRSRDALAKHVYHHYFNFMVMQINEALNKKITSISTKNTIGILDIYGFEVFDVNSFEQFCINFANEKLQQQYNHQIFKQAQQEYAREGIKYIHIEFPDNQDTIDLFEASIGLITLLDEQS
;
A
#
# COMPACT_ATOMS: atom_id res chain seq x y z
N MET A 1 -7.47 -17.22 -38.91
CA MET A 1 -7.58 -18.29 -37.90
C MET A 1 -6.35 -19.18 -38.04
N ASN A 2 -5.55 -19.35 -36.98
CA ASN A 2 -4.32 -20.13 -37.04
C ASN A 2 -4.66 -21.64 -37.00
N SER A 3 -4.76 -22.30 -38.15
CA SER A 3 -4.85 -23.77 -38.23
C SER A 3 -3.74 -24.46 -37.42
N ALA A 4 -2.60 -23.79 -37.28
CA ALA A 4 -1.44 -24.24 -36.53
C ALA A 4 -1.69 -24.49 -35.02
N ILE A 5 -2.72 -23.90 -34.41
CA ILE A 5 -3.03 -24.15 -32.98
C ILE A 5 -3.82 -25.47 -32.83
N LEU A 6 -4.76 -25.72 -33.74
CA LEU A 6 -5.59 -26.94 -33.74
C LEU A 6 -4.73 -28.18 -33.95
N ASP A 7 -3.67 -28.05 -34.75
CA ASP A 7 -2.67 -29.10 -34.97
C ASP A 7 -2.01 -29.64 -33.68
N ASN A 8 -2.07 -28.89 -32.57
CA ASN A 8 -1.49 -29.31 -31.29
C ASN A 8 -2.47 -30.12 -30.41
N TYR A 9 -3.75 -30.21 -30.77
CA TYR A 9 -4.75 -31.02 -30.06
C TYR A 9 -4.75 -32.47 -30.59
N ARG A 10 -3.64 -33.15 -30.33
CA ARG A 10 -3.44 -34.56 -30.71
C ARG A 10 -3.60 -35.48 -29.52
N LYS A 11 -3.89 -36.75 -29.79
CA LYS A 11 -3.91 -37.82 -28.81
C LYS A 11 -2.64 -37.81 -27.94
N GLY A 12 -2.82 -37.87 -26.63
CA GLY A 12 -1.78 -37.78 -25.62
C GLY A 12 -1.36 -36.35 -25.24
N ALA A 13 -1.90 -35.32 -25.91
CA ALA A 13 -1.68 -33.94 -25.48
C ALA A 13 -2.35 -33.69 -24.13
N ASN A 14 -1.65 -33.00 -23.25
CA ASN A 14 -2.19 -32.59 -21.96
C ASN A 14 -2.89 -31.25 -22.12
N VAL A 15 -4.07 -31.12 -21.51
CA VAL A 15 -4.92 -29.94 -21.54
C VAL A 15 -5.39 -29.59 -20.12
N ARG A 16 -5.95 -28.39 -19.95
CA ARG A 16 -6.50 -27.91 -18.68
C ARG A 16 -7.91 -27.37 -18.82
N PHE A 17 -8.71 -27.67 -17.82
CA PHE A 17 -10.12 -27.26 -17.69
C PHE A 17 -10.30 -26.36 -16.49
N ARG A 18 -11.26 -25.45 -16.56
CA ARG A 18 -11.68 -24.68 -15.39
C ARG A 18 -12.30 -25.62 -14.35
N ASP A 19 -11.96 -25.41 -13.09
CA ASP A 19 -12.47 -26.15 -11.93
C ASP A 19 -12.81 -25.15 -10.82
N GLU A 20 -13.96 -25.31 -10.18
CA GLU A 20 -14.46 -24.37 -9.18
C GLU A 20 -13.55 -24.25 -7.94
N LYS A 21 -12.78 -25.28 -7.62
CA LYS A 21 -11.96 -25.33 -6.39
C LYS A 21 -10.48 -25.11 -6.66
N LEU A 22 -9.95 -25.75 -7.70
CA LEU A 22 -8.53 -25.71 -8.04
C LEU A 22 -8.19 -24.66 -9.08
N VAL A 23 -9.20 -23.92 -9.57
CA VAL A 23 -9.16 -23.01 -10.73
C VAL A 23 -8.94 -23.77 -12.03
N PHE A 24 -7.94 -24.66 -12.09
CA PHE A 24 -7.70 -25.56 -13.22
C PHE A 24 -7.38 -27.00 -12.82
N VAL A 25 -7.88 -27.96 -13.59
CA VAL A 25 -7.53 -29.39 -13.50
C VAL A 25 -6.92 -29.90 -14.80
N GLU A 26 -6.05 -30.90 -14.71
CA GLU A 26 -5.40 -31.50 -15.87
C GLU A 26 -6.26 -32.60 -16.48
N GLY A 27 -6.19 -32.70 -17.81
CA GLY A 27 -6.68 -33.85 -18.57
C GLY A 27 -5.75 -34.20 -19.73
N GLU A 28 -5.96 -35.38 -20.29
CA GLU A 28 -5.18 -35.92 -21.41
C GLU A 28 -6.12 -36.25 -22.57
N LEU A 29 -5.81 -35.79 -23.78
CA LEU A 29 -6.59 -36.11 -24.97
C LEU A 29 -6.46 -37.59 -25.32
N MET A 30 -7.60 -38.26 -25.48
CA MET A 30 -7.66 -39.68 -25.79
C MET A 30 -7.58 -39.97 -27.29
N ASP A 31 -8.00 -39.00 -28.10
CA ASP A 31 -8.08 -39.02 -29.55
C ASP A 31 -7.65 -37.63 -30.09
N ASP A 32 -7.31 -37.55 -31.38
CA ASP A 32 -7.07 -36.26 -32.04
C ASP A 32 -8.38 -35.45 -32.11
N LEU A 33 -8.27 -34.12 -32.20
CA LEU A 33 -9.42 -33.23 -32.35
C LEU A 33 -10.27 -33.62 -33.58
N ASP A 34 -11.54 -33.99 -33.37
CA ASP A 34 -12.49 -34.18 -34.45
C ASP A 34 -13.13 -32.83 -34.80
N GLU A 35 -12.51 -32.09 -35.73
CA GLU A 35 -13.01 -30.79 -36.19
C GLU A 35 -14.38 -30.89 -36.88
N CYS A 36 -14.71 -32.03 -37.49
CA CYS A 36 -15.97 -32.22 -38.19
C CYS A 36 -17.14 -32.37 -37.21
N ARG A 37 -16.93 -33.14 -36.13
CA ARG A 37 -17.94 -33.33 -35.07
C ARG A 37 -17.85 -32.28 -33.96
N ARG A 38 -16.75 -31.53 -33.93
CA ARG A 38 -16.39 -30.57 -32.87
C ARG A 38 -16.44 -31.20 -31.49
N VAL A 39 -15.73 -32.31 -31.36
CA VAL A 39 -15.68 -33.14 -30.15
C VAL A 39 -14.24 -33.42 -29.73
N LEU A 40 -14.02 -33.41 -28.41
CA LEU A 40 -12.81 -33.87 -27.75
C LEU A 40 -13.14 -34.99 -26.77
N ARG A 41 -12.43 -36.12 -26.85
CA ARG A 41 -12.46 -37.14 -25.80
C ARG A 41 -11.27 -36.95 -24.89
N VAL A 42 -11.52 -36.70 -23.62
CA VAL A 42 -10.48 -36.32 -22.66
C VAL A 42 -10.59 -37.16 -21.41
N ARG A 43 -9.45 -37.67 -20.94
CA ARG A 43 -9.34 -38.28 -19.63
C ARG A 43 -9.08 -37.21 -18.58
N ILE A 44 -9.99 -37.03 -17.65
CA ILE A 44 -9.84 -36.15 -16.48
C ILE A 44 -9.86 -37.05 -15.24
N ARG A 45 -8.74 -37.10 -14.51
CA ARG A 45 -8.53 -38.08 -13.44
C ARG A 45 -8.74 -39.51 -13.98
N ASP A 46 -9.71 -40.26 -13.46
CA ASP A 46 -10.00 -41.65 -13.86
C ASP A 46 -11.21 -41.78 -14.80
N LYS A 47 -11.78 -40.68 -15.28
CA LYS A 47 -12.96 -40.68 -16.16
C LYS A 47 -12.62 -40.16 -17.54
N ILE A 48 -13.22 -40.77 -18.56
CA ILE A 48 -13.17 -40.27 -19.94
C ILE A 48 -14.48 -39.54 -20.20
N GLU A 49 -14.36 -38.28 -20.58
CA GLU A 49 -15.49 -37.41 -20.91
C GLU A 49 -15.40 -36.99 -22.38
N GLU A 50 -16.57 -36.78 -22.98
CA GLU A 50 -16.71 -36.27 -24.34
C GLU A 50 -17.20 -34.83 -24.28
N ILE A 51 -16.42 -33.91 -24.82
CA ILE A 51 -16.62 -32.47 -24.71
C ILE A 51 -16.89 -31.92 -26.10
N HIS A 52 -18.07 -31.33 -26.27
CA HIS A 52 -18.45 -30.61 -27.48
C HIS A 52 -18.03 -29.14 -27.37
N PHE A 53 -17.59 -28.55 -28.48
CA PHE A 53 -17.23 -27.13 -28.53
C PHE A 53 -17.86 -26.46 -29.76
N ALA A 54 -18.29 -25.21 -29.61
CA ALA A 54 -18.84 -24.41 -30.70
C ALA A 54 -17.77 -23.53 -31.38
N SER A 55 -16.73 -23.15 -30.65
CA SER A 55 -15.63 -22.30 -31.12
C SER A 55 -14.27 -22.76 -30.57
N VAL A 56 -13.19 -22.21 -31.13
CA VAL A 56 -11.81 -22.50 -30.68
C VAL A 56 -11.57 -21.98 -29.25
N ASP A 57 -12.26 -20.91 -28.85
CA ASP A 57 -12.12 -20.31 -27.52
C ASP A 57 -12.74 -21.17 -26.41
N GLU A 58 -13.61 -22.12 -26.79
CA GLU A 58 -14.18 -23.13 -25.89
C GLU A 58 -13.29 -24.36 -25.74
N LEU A 59 -12.20 -24.48 -26.51
CA LEU A 59 -11.26 -25.59 -26.36
C LEU A 59 -10.52 -25.49 -25.01
N PRO A 60 -10.20 -26.63 -24.39
CA PRO A 60 -9.43 -26.63 -23.15
C PRO A 60 -8.00 -26.16 -23.40
N LEU A 61 -7.42 -25.50 -22.41
CA LEU A 61 -6.12 -24.84 -22.56
C LEU A 61 -4.99 -25.87 -22.67
N LEU A 62 -4.19 -25.83 -23.74
CA LEU A 62 -3.05 -26.72 -23.90
C LEU A 62 -2.04 -26.56 -22.76
N ARG A 63 -1.56 -27.68 -22.21
CA ARG A 63 -0.51 -27.63 -21.18
C ARG A 63 0.84 -27.36 -21.84
N ASN A 64 1.57 -26.40 -21.28
CA ASN A 64 2.96 -26.16 -21.65
C ASN A 64 3.84 -27.40 -21.38
N PRO A 65 4.79 -27.74 -22.28
CA PRO A 65 5.79 -28.77 -21.98
C PRO A 65 6.61 -28.44 -20.73
N GLU A 66 7.03 -29.46 -19.97
CA GLU A 66 7.72 -29.27 -18.67
C GLU A 66 8.96 -28.37 -18.75
N ILE A 67 9.68 -28.37 -19.87
CA ILE A 67 10.88 -27.53 -20.07
C ILE A 67 10.58 -26.02 -20.03
N PHE A 68 9.34 -25.60 -20.29
CA PHE A 68 8.92 -24.20 -20.25
C PHE A 68 8.31 -23.79 -18.90
N ILE A 69 7.92 -24.75 -18.06
CA ILE A 69 7.24 -24.48 -16.80
C ILE A 69 8.27 -24.11 -15.72
N GLY A 70 8.03 -22.99 -15.05
CA GLY A 70 8.84 -22.54 -13.91
C GLY A 70 10.15 -21.83 -14.28
N LYS A 71 10.28 -21.35 -15.52
CA LYS A 71 11.36 -20.46 -15.96
C LYS A 71 11.34 -19.11 -15.24
N HIS A 72 12.41 -18.33 -15.41
CA HIS A 72 12.55 -17.03 -14.76
C HIS A 72 11.55 -15.98 -15.26
N ASP A 73 11.17 -16.03 -16.54
CA ASP A 73 10.15 -15.17 -17.14
C ASP A 73 8.96 -16.00 -17.64
N ILE A 74 7.76 -15.52 -17.36
CA ILE A 74 6.50 -16.08 -17.84
C ILE A 74 6.37 -15.91 -19.36
N SER A 75 7.02 -14.91 -19.95
CA SER A 75 7.04 -14.69 -21.40
C SER A 75 7.69 -15.85 -22.18
N ASP A 76 8.48 -16.69 -21.50
CA ASP A 76 9.10 -17.89 -22.09
C ASP A 76 8.13 -19.07 -22.26
N LEU A 77 6.87 -18.94 -21.84
CA LEU A 77 5.87 -20.00 -22.06
C LEU A 77 5.53 -20.13 -23.53
N LEU A 78 5.40 -21.38 -23.99
CA LEU A 78 4.98 -21.69 -25.37
C LEU A 78 3.51 -21.31 -25.58
N TYR A 79 2.66 -21.65 -24.62
CA TYR A 79 1.24 -21.31 -24.60
C TYR A 79 1.00 -20.32 -23.45
N LEU A 80 0.79 -19.05 -23.79
CA LEU A 80 0.57 -17.98 -22.82
C LEU A 80 -0.93 -17.80 -22.56
N HIS A 81 -1.40 -18.39 -21.47
CA HIS A 81 -2.77 -18.25 -20.96
C HIS A 81 -2.77 -18.44 -19.44
N GLU A 82 -3.88 -18.09 -18.79
CA GLU A 82 -4.05 -18.08 -17.33
C GLU A 82 -3.57 -19.38 -16.65
N ALA A 83 -3.99 -20.55 -17.15
CA ALA A 83 -3.59 -21.83 -16.58
C ALA A 83 -2.08 -22.12 -16.69
N GLY A 84 -1.40 -21.58 -17.71
CA GLY A 84 0.05 -21.72 -17.90
C GLY A 84 0.80 -20.82 -16.91
N VAL A 85 0.36 -19.57 -16.78
CA VAL A 85 0.88 -18.59 -15.83
C VAL A 85 0.76 -19.10 -14.39
N LEU A 86 -0.44 -19.51 -13.98
CA LEU A 86 -0.70 -20.00 -12.62
C LEU A 86 0.19 -21.20 -12.27
N ASN A 87 0.34 -22.15 -13.20
CA ASN A 87 1.15 -23.33 -12.97
C ASN A 87 2.65 -23.02 -12.90
N SER A 88 3.15 -22.11 -13.73
CA SER A 88 4.54 -21.65 -13.65
C SER A 88 4.82 -20.95 -12.34
N LEU A 89 3.95 -20.04 -11.91
CA LEU A 89 4.06 -19.38 -10.61
C LEU A 89 4.00 -20.39 -9.45
N LYS A 90 3.06 -21.34 -9.50
CA LYS A 90 2.95 -22.41 -8.50
C LYS A 90 4.22 -23.26 -8.43
N ARG A 91 4.78 -23.68 -9.58
CA ARG A 91 6.03 -24.45 -9.65
C ARG A 91 7.19 -23.67 -9.03
N ARG A 92 7.33 -22.39 -9.38
CA ARG A 92 8.39 -21.52 -8.84
C ARG A 92 8.25 -21.33 -7.33
N PHE A 93 7.05 -21.04 -6.87
CA PHE A 93 6.80 -20.73 -5.47
C PHE A 93 6.87 -21.99 -4.57
N ILE A 94 6.14 -23.05 -4.92
CA ILE A 94 6.01 -24.24 -4.07
C ILE A 94 7.24 -25.12 -4.16
N ASP A 95 7.71 -25.43 -5.37
CA ASP A 95 8.73 -26.46 -5.58
C ASP A 95 10.14 -25.88 -5.59
N GLN A 96 10.33 -24.68 -6.17
CA GLN A 96 11.64 -24.03 -6.28
C GLN A 96 11.92 -22.99 -5.18
N LYS A 97 10.92 -22.69 -4.34
CA LYS A 97 10.98 -21.67 -3.28
C LYS A 97 11.42 -20.28 -3.79
N GLN A 98 10.99 -19.92 -5.00
CA GLN A 98 11.26 -18.63 -5.62
C GLN A 98 10.03 -17.73 -5.52
N VAL A 99 10.19 -16.57 -4.86
CA VAL A 99 9.10 -15.61 -4.66
C VAL A 99 8.95 -14.60 -5.80
N TYR A 100 10.03 -14.39 -6.57
CA TYR A 100 10.08 -13.44 -7.67
C TYR A 100 10.05 -14.14 -9.03
N THR A 101 9.30 -13.59 -9.97
CA THR A 101 9.20 -14.07 -11.36
C THR A 101 9.04 -12.90 -12.31
N TYR A 102 9.76 -12.89 -13.43
CA TYR A 102 9.53 -11.89 -14.47
C TYR A 102 8.25 -12.17 -15.26
N CYS A 103 7.65 -11.10 -15.74
CA CYS A 103 6.61 -11.09 -16.75
C CYS A 103 6.97 -9.96 -17.73
N GLY A 104 7.95 -10.23 -18.60
CA GLY A 104 8.60 -9.19 -19.40
C GLY A 104 9.22 -8.11 -18.52
N LYS A 105 8.74 -6.87 -18.64
CA LYS A 105 9.23 -5.72 -17.85
C LYS A 105 8.71 -5.68 -16.41
N ILE A 106 7.73 -6.52 -16.07
CA ILE A 106 7.08 -6.54 -14.76
C ILE A 106 7.73 -7.60 -13.88
N LEU A 107 7.88 -7.29 -12.59
CA LEU A 107 8.32 -8.26 -11.59
C LEU A 107 7.10 -8.70 -10.75
N LEU A 108 6.75 -9.97 -10.85
CA LEU A 108 5.75 -10.58 -9.98
C LEU A 108 6.41 -11.02 -8.68
N SER A 109 5.75 -10.70 -7.56
CA SER A 109 6.18 -11.05 -6.20
C SER A 109 5.06 -11.81 -5.50
N VAL A 110 5.35 -13.03 -5.05
CA VAL A 110 4.39 -13.85 -4.29
C VAL A 110 4.79 -13.83 -2.82
N ASN A 111 3.92 -13.33 -1.94
CA ASN A 111 4.19 -13.20 -0.51
C ASN A 111 4.42 -14.58 0.14
N PRO A 112 5.62 -14.86 0.69
CA PRO A 112 5.92 -16.16 1.28
C PRO A 112 5.38 -16.34 2.71
N TYR A 113 4.91 -15.27 3.37
CA TYR A 113 4.53 -15.26 4.79
C TYR A 113 5.62 -15.76 5.76
N GLU A 114 6.87 -15.81 5.32
CA GLU A 114 8.04 -16.16 6.11
C GLU A 114 9.20 -15.21 5.84
N LYS A 115 10.14 -15.13 6.80
CA LYS A 115 11.33 -14.28 6.66
C LYS A 115 12.36 -14.95 5.75
N CYS A 116 12.47 -14.49 4.51
CA CYS A 116 13.47 -14.95 3.54
C CYS A 116 14.86 -14.30 3.77
N LYS A 117 15.53 -14.59 4.90
CA LYS A 117 16.80 -13.93 5.27
C LYS A 117 17.89 -14.07 4.20
N ASP A 118 17.97 -15.22 3.54
CA ASP A 118 19.00 -15.51 2.54
C ASP A 118 18.81 -14.74 1.23
N LEU A 119 17.62 -14.16 1.01
CA LEU A 119 17.27 -13.46 -0.22
C LEU A 119 17.70 -11.99 -0.23
N TYR A 120 17.77 -11.36 0.94
CA TYR A 120 17.96 -9.91 1.06
C TYR A 120 19.30 -9.49 1.66
N GLY A 121 20.22 -10.43 1.86
CA GLY A 121 21.54 -10.16 2.46
C GLY A 121 22.41 -9.22 1.61
N ILE A 122 23.38 -8.57 2.28
CA ILE A 122 24.34 -7.62 1.66
C ILE A 122 25.07 -8.23 0.46
N ASN A 123 25.43 -9.51 0.54
CA ASN A 123 26.12 -10.21 -0.57
C ASN A 123 25.22 -10.31 -1.82
N VAL A 124 23.91 -10.47 -1.64
CA VAL A 124 22.94 -10.48 -2.74
C VAL A 124 22.79 -9.09 -3.34
N MET A 125 22.72 -8.04 -2.51
CA MET A 125 22.72 -6.65 -3.00
C MET A 125 23.93 -6.37 -3.89
N LYS A 126 25.14 -6.72 -3.43
CA LYS A 126 26.40 -6.53 -4.19
C LYS A 126 26.39 -7.29 -5.51
N LEU A 127 25.93 -8.54 -5.50
CA LEU A 127 25.79 -9.35 -6.72
C LEU A 127 24.95 -8.62 -7.78
N TYR A 128 23.82 -8.04 -7.39
CA TYR A 128 22.94 -7.30 -8.30
C TYR A 128 23.48 -5.92 -8.69
N GLN A 129 24.30 -5.28 -7.85
CA GLN A 129 25.03 -4.05 -8.22
C GLN A 129 26.09 -4.33 -9.30
N ASP A 130 26.89 -5.37 -9.14
CA ASP A 130 27.97 -5.71 -10.08
C ASP A 130 27.45 -6.21 -11.44
N THR A 131 26.26 -6.81 -11.44
CA THR A 131 25.59 -7.29 -12.64
C THR A 131 24.72 -6.24 -13.32
N ALA A 132 24.55 -5.04 -12.75
CA ALA A 132 23.76 -3.96 -13.34
C ALA A 132 24.21 -3.57 -14.75
N MET A 133 25.53 -3.63 -15.03
CA MET A 133 26.10 -3.35 -16.36
C MET A 133 25.97 -4.51 -17.35
N LYS A 134 25.69 -5.70 -16.83
CA LYS A 134 25.38 -6.90 -17.61
C LYS A 134 23.89 -7.15 -17.43
N VAL A 135 23.05 -6.27 -18.01
CA VAL A 135 21.64 -6.57 -18.30
C VAL A 135 21.63 -7.75 -19.27
N SER A 136 21.98 -8.92 -18.76
CA SER A 136 21.82 -10.17 -19.45
C SER A 136 20.49 -10.71 -18.98
N GLU A 137 19.69 -11.17 -19.93
CA GLU A 137 18.44 -11.92 -19.76
C GLU A 137 18.59 -13.18 -18.88
N LYS A 138 19.74 -13.39 -18.23
CA LYS A 138 20.09 -14.53 -17.38
C LYS A 138 20.13 -14.24 -15.88
N SER A 139 20.02 -12.98 -15.44
CA SER A 139 19.96 -12.70 -14.00
C SER A 139 18.66 -13.25 -13.40
N PRO A 140 18.71 -13.97 -12.25
CA PRO A 140 17.50 -14.45 -11.61
C PRO A 140 16.57 -13.27 -11.22
N PRO A 141 15.24 -13.45 -11.28
CA PRO A 141 14.29 -12.42 -10.92
C PRO A 141 14.47 -11.97 -9.48
N HIS A 142 14.64 -10.66 -9.28
CA HIS A 142 14.78 -10.08 -7.97
C HIS A 142 14.44 -8.59 -7.99
N VAL A 143 13.93 -8.06 -6.88
CA VAL A 143 13.66 -6.62 -6.74
C VAL A 143 14.93 -5.78 -6.93
N TYR A 144 16.07 -6.27 -6.45
CA TYR A 144 17.37 -5.60 -6.64
C TYR A 144 17.79 -5.48 -8.11
N GLN A 145 17.44 -6.44 -8.97
CA GLN A 145 17.71 -6.31 -10.41
C GLN A 145 16.87 -5.19 -11.04
N LEU A 146 15.62 -5.02 -10.59
CA LEU A 146 14.75 -3.95 -11.06
C LEU A 146 15.31 -2.58 -10.67
N ILE A 147 15.80 -2.44 -9.44
CA ILE A 147 16.42 -1.19 -8.96
C ILE A 147 17.75 -0.92 -9.68
N ALA A 148 18.59 -1.94 -9.83
CA ALA A 148 19.85 -1.85 -10.58
C ALA A 148 19.59 -1.37 -12.02
N GLY A 149 18.55 -1.91 -12.67
CA GLY A 149 18.07 -1.44 -13.97
C GLY A 149 17.65 0.04 -13.94
N ALA A 150 16.80 0.44 -13.00
CA ALA A 150 16.36 1.84 -12.87
C ALA A 150 17.55 2.80 -12.68
N VAL A 151 18.52 2.46 -11.83
CA VAL A 151 19.75 3.24 -11.64
C VAL A 151 20.57 3.31 -12.93
N TYR A 152 20.69 2.20 -13.67
CA TYR A 152 21.38 2.16 -14.96
C TYR A 152 20.69 3.06 -16.00
N TYR A 153 19.36 3.00 -16.12
CA TYR A 153 18.59 3.84 -17.06
C TYR A 153 18.74 5.32 -16.71
N LEU A 154 18.64 5.68 -15.43
CA LEU A 154 18.86 7.05 -14.98
C LEU A 154 20.25 7.57 -15.37
N ARG A 155 21.30 6.77 -15.17
CA ARG A 155 22.69 7.13 -15.53
C ARG A 155 22.91 7.25 -17.04
N THR A 156 22.27 6.38 -17.81
CA THR A 156 22.51 6.26 -19.25
C THR A 156 21.74 7.30 -20.04
N PHE A 157 20.49 7.57 -19.65
CA PHE A 157 19.57 8.43 -20.39
C PHE A 157 19.29 9.77 -19.70
N SER A 158 19.78 9.96 -18.47
CA SER A 158 19.52 11.17 -17.67
C SER A 158 18.02 11.45 -17.47
N GLU A 159 17.23 10.38 -17.33
CA GLU A 159 15.78 10.46 -17.11
C GLU A 159 15.41 9.96 -15.71
N SER A 160 14.45 10.65 -15.08
CA SER A 160 13.90 10.22 -13.79
C SER A 160 13.13 8.90 -13.95
N GLN A 161 13.20 8.06 -12.92
CA GLN A 161 12.60 6.72 -12.92
C GLN A 161 11.54 6.61 -11.83
N SER A 162 10.61 5.69 -12.00
CA SER A 162 9.61 5.36 -10.99
C SER A 162 9.47 3.85 -10.81
N ILE A 163 9.51 3.39 -9.57
CA ILE A 163 9.20 2.02 -9.19
C ILE A 163 7.83 2.05 -8.51
N VAL A 164 6.85 1.36 -9.10
CA VAL A 164 5.47 1.33 -8.60
C VAL A 164 5.19 -0.06 -8.03
N CYS A 165 4.89 -0.13 -6.73
CA CYS A 165 4.52 -1.37 -6.07
C CYS A 165 2.98 -1.51 -6.09
N LEU A 166 2.46 -2.47 -6.86
CA LEU A 166 1.03 -2.74 -6.99
C LEU A 166 0.65 -4.08 -6.38
N GLY A 167 -0.62 -4.22 -6.00
CA GLY A 167 -1.19 -5.47 -5.46
C GLY A 167 -2.20 -5.20 -4.35
N GLU A 168 -2.99 -6.21 -3.99
CA GLU A 168 -3.99 -6.14 -2.92
C GLU A 168 -3.38 -5.88 -1.55
N SER A 169 -4.22 -5.55 -0.56
CA SER A 169 -3.78 -5.41 0.83
C SER A 169 -3.14 -6.72 1.32
N GLY A 170 -1.98 -6.62 1.98
CA GLY A 170 -1.22 -7.81 2.43
C GLY A 170 -0.33 -8.49 1.37
N ALA A 171 -0.32 -8.03 0.11
CA ALA A 171 0.51 -8.61 -0.94
C ALA A 171 2.04 -8.45 -0.76
N GLY A 172 2.49 -7.60 0.19
CA GLY A 172 3.92 -7.38 0.45
C GLY A 172 4.51 -6.12 -0.21
N LYS A 173 3.67 -5.15 -0.62
CA LYS A 173 4.10 -3.87 -1.22
C LYS A 173 5.08 -3.12 -0.32
N THR A 174 4.69 -2.86 0.93
CA THR A 174 5.50 -2.15 1.93
C THR A 174 6.83 -2.84 2.23
N VAL A 175 6.83 -4.16 2.36
CA VAL A 175 8.07 -4.95 2.56
C VAL A 175 9.00 -4.81 1.35
N THR A 176 8.44 -4.87 0.14
CA THR A 176 9.19 -4.67 -1.11
C THR A 176 9.78 -3.26 -1.17
N THR A 177 9.01 -2.23 -0.79
CA THR A 177 9.48 -0.85 -0.69
C THR A 177 10.63 -0.69 0.30
N SER A 178 10.56 -1.33 1.46
CA SER A 178 11.65 -1.31 2.44
C SER A 178 12.94 -1.89 1.86
N HIS A 179 12.88 -3.05 1.19
CA HIS A 179 14.05 -3.62 0.53
C HIS A 179 14.58 -2.76 -0.61
N ILE A 180 13.72 -2.05 -1.34
CA ILE A 180 14.14 -1.09 -2.36
C ILE A 180 14.97 0.02 -1.72
N LEU A 181 14.49 0.60 -0.63
CA LEU A 181 15.15 1.69 0.08
C LEU A 181 16.47 1.24 0.71
N GLU A 182 16.53 0.04 1.28
CA GLU A 182 17.76 -0.56 1.82
C GLU A 182 18.83 -0.74 0.74
N TYR A 183 18.45 -1.26 -0.43
CA TYR A 183 19.38 -1.41 -1.57
C TYR A 183 19.92 -0.06 -2.05
N LEU A 184 19.04 0.95 -2.13
CA LEU A 184 19.39 2.30 -2.55
C LEU A 184 20.38 2.96 -1.57
N ALA A 185 20.15 2.83 -0.26
CA ALA A 185 21.08 3.35 0.76
C ALA A 185 22.39 2.57 0.83
N HIS A 186 22.39 1.24 0.59
CA HIS A 186 23.63 0.47 0.53
C HIS A 186 24.50 0.90 -0.67
N SER A 187 23.86 1.16 -1.81
CA SER A 187 24.53 1.59 -3.04
C SER A 187 25.25 2.94 -2.93
N THR A 188 24.97 3.71 -1.87
CA THR A 188 25.51 5.07 -1.68
C THR A 188 26.52 5.17 -0.56
N SER A 189 26.43 4.30 0.45
CA SER A 189 27.18 4.29 1.72
C SER A 189 28.72 4.25 1.67
N ASN A 190 29.36 4.44 0.50
CA ASN A 190 30.81 4.61 0.38
C ASN A 190 31.31 5.98 0.89
N THR A 191 30.42 6.90 1.26
CA THR A 191 30.74 8.20 1.87
C THR A 191 30.31 8.24 3.34
N THR A 192 31.23 8.64 4.22
CA THR A 192 31.09 8.66 5.69
C THR A 192 30.00 9.61 6.23
N ASP A 193 29.31 10.35 5.36
CA ASP A 193 28.36 11.42 5.72
C ASP A 193 26.91 11.19 5.23
N ASP A 194 26.60 10.01 4.68
CA ASP A 194 25.33 9.76 3.99
C ASP A 194 24.11 9.59 4.90
N ILE A 195 22.93 9.91 4.34
CA ILE A 195 21.61 9.48 4.85
C ILE A 195 21.59 7.96 4.86
N GLY A 196 21.89 7.37 6.01
CA GLY A 196 22.15 5.94 6.13
C GLY A 196 20.89 5.08 6.03
N ILE A 197 21.11 3.77 5.82
CA ILE A 197 20.12 2.68 5.97
C ILE A 197 19.33 2.86 7.28
N GLU A 198 20.00 3.33 8.33
CA GLU A 198 19.39 3.53 9.63
C GLU A 198 18.39 4.69 9.67
N SER A 199 18.60 5.77 8.93
CA SER A 199 17.63 6.87 8.81
C SER A 199 16.38 6.41 8.08
N ILE A 200 16.56 5.54 7.07
CA ILE A 200 15.46 4.91 6.34
C ILE A 200 14.62 4.02 7.25
N ALA A 201 15.28 3.14 7.99
CA ALA A 201 14.61 2.29 8.98
C ALA A 201 13.86 3.13 10.02
N SER A 202 14.48 4.22 10.50
CA SER A 202 13.88 5.10 11.51
C SER A 202 12.61 5.79 11.00
N PHE A 203 12.62 6.37 9.79
CA PHE A 203 11.39 7.03 9.32
C PHE A 203 10.27 6.03 9.04
N ASN A 204 10.58 4.83 8.53
CA ASN A 204 9.58 3.80 8.31
C ASN A 204 8.93 3.41 9.64
N GLU A 205 9.70 3.18 10.70
CA GLU A 205 9.18 2.88 12.04
C GLU A 205 8.22 3.97 12.55
N ILE A 206 8.60 5.24 12.37
CA ILE A 206 7.77 6.40 12.77
C ILE A 206 6.46 6.40 11.99
N ILE A 207 6.54 6.33 10.66
CA ILE A 207 5.38 6.44 9.79
C ILE A 207 4.47 5.20 9.93
N GLU A 208 5.01 4.00 10.12
CA GLU A 208 4.19 2.80 10.33
C GLU A 208 3.44 2.86 11.67
N SER A 209 4.09 3.33 12.73
CA SER A 209 3.41 3.53 14.03
C SER A 209 2.26 4.53 13.93
N LEU A 210 2.43 5.59 13.14
CA LEU A 210 1.43 6.67 12.97
C LEU A 210 0.43 6.44 11.82
N GLY A 211 0.75 5.58 10.87
CA GLY A 211 0.01 5.48 9.61
C GLY A 211 -0.57 4.10 9.35
N ASN A 212 -0.13 3.08 10.10
CA ASN A 212 -0.66 1.73 9.94
C ASN A 212 -1.66 1.38 11.05
N ALA A 213 -2.54 0.44 10.70
CA ALA A 213 -3.51 -0.12 11.61
C ALA A 213 -3.83 -1.58 11.23
N GLN A 214 -4.35 -2.34 12.19
CA GLN A 214 -4.86 -3.69 11.93
C GLN A 214 -6.22 -3.63 11.23
N THR A 215 -6.35 -4.38 10.14
CA THR A 215 -7.61 -4.71 9.46
C THR A 215 -7.90 -6.21 9.58
N THR A 216 -9.04 -6.66 9.03
CA THR A 216 -9.40 -8.10 8.99
C THR A 216 -8.41 -8.93 8.17
N GLN A 217 -7.75 -8.33 7.17
CA GLN A 217 -6.85 -9.02 6.23
C GLN A 217 -5.37 -8.86 6.58
N ASN A 218 -4.98 -7.73 7.19
CA ASN A 218 -3.58 -7.41 7.45
C ASN A 218 -3.40 -6.75 8.83
N ARG A 219 -2.49 -7.30 9.65
CA ARG A 219 -2.20 -6.80 11.00
C ARG A 219 -1.46 -5.46 11.02
N ASN A 220 -0.74 -5.12 9.96
CA ASN A 220 0.01 -3.88 9.83
C ASN A 220 -0.30 -3.23 8.47
N SER A 221 -1.58 -2.94 8.24
CA SER A 221 -2.03 -2.35 6.98
C SER A 221 -1.69 -0.87 6.96
N SER A 222 -0.94 -0.41 5.95
CA SER A 222 -0.76 1.02 5.72
C SER A 222 -2.09 1.67 5.39
N ARG A 223 -2.43 2.71 6.19
CA ARG A 223 -3.64 3.52 6.07
C ARG A 223 -3.33 4.93 5.57
N PHE A 224 -2.37 5.01 4.65
CA PHE A 224 -2.01 6.16 3.80
C PHE A 224 -1.19 5.63 2.60
N GLY A 225 -1.16 6.37 1.50
CA GLY A 225 -0.22 6.14 0.39
C GLY A 225 1.07 6.93 0.59
N LYS A 226 2.20 6.40 0.14
CA LYS A 226 3.51 7.05 0.22
C LYS A 226 4.23 7.04 -1.12
N PHE A 227 4.76 8.21 -1.48
CA PHE A 227 5.67 8.38 -2.60
C PHE A 227 6.99 8.92 -2.08
N ILE A 228 8.05 8.12 -2.23
CA ILE A 228 9.38 8.41 -1.72
C ILE A 228 10.27 8.72 -2.90
N GLN A 229 10.85 9.92 -2.95
CA GLN A 229 11.72 10.35 -4.02
C GLN A 229 13.14 10.51 -3.50
N GLY A 230 14.06 9.71 -4.02
CA GLY A 230 15.50 9.92 -3.87
C GLY A 230 16.03 10.78 -5.01
N LYS A 231 16.92 11.74 -4.72
CA LYS A 231 17.60 12.57 -5.73
C LYS A 231 18.97 11.98 -6.06
N PHE A 232 19.23 11.81 -7.35
CA PHE A 232 20.44 11.16 -7.87
C PHE A 232 21.29 12.14 -8.67
N CYS A 233 22.60 12.06 -8.51
CA CYS A 233 23.54 12.68 -9.44
C CYS A 233 23.54 11.95 -10.78
N ASP A 234 24.12 12.60 -11.78
CA ASP A 234 24.28 12.06 -13.14
C ASP A 234 25.16 10.79 -13.16
N ASP A 235 26.05 10.61 -12.16
CA ASP A 235 26.79 9.36 -11.94
C ASP A 235 25.98 8.26 -11.24
N GLY A 236 24.69 8.53 -10.99
CA GLY A 236 23.69 7.70 -10.34
C GLY A 236 24.04 7.27 -8.92
N ARG A 237 24.84 8.07 -8.20
CA ARG A 237 24.83 8.05 -6.73
C ARG A 237 23.63 8.85 -6.25
N ILE A 238 23.02 8.45 -5.14
CA ILE A 238 22.11 9.34 -4.38
C ILE A 238 22.98 10.45 -3.83
N VAL A 239 22.64 11.70 -4.16
CA VAL A 239 23.46 12.86 -3.79
C VAL A 239 22.72 13.83 -2.88
N SER A 240 21.42 13.62 -2.65
CA SER A 240 20.68 14.41 -1.67
C SER A 240 19.53 13.62 -1.04
N GLY A 241 19.02 14.18 0.06
CA GLY A 241 17.91 13.68 0.87
C GLY A 241 16.77 13.01 0.13
N MET A 242 16.11 12.11 0.83
CA MET A 242 14.83 11.57 0.38
C MET A 242 13.71 12.55 0.73
N ASN A 243 12.74 12.68 -0.17
CA ASN A 243 11.51 13.42 0.09
C ASN A 243 10.32 12.45 0.06
N ILE A 244 9.51 12.47 1.11
CA ILE A 244 8.35 11.62 1.31
C ILE A 244 7.11 12.49 1.13
N THR A 245 6.25 12.09 0.21
CA THR A 245 4.92 12.67 0.03
C THR A 245 3.88 11.63 0.41
N THR A 246 2.93 12.01 1.25
CA THR A 246 1.85 11.12 1.70
C THR A 246 0.52 11.50 1.05
N TYR A 247 -0.34 10.51 0.84
CA TYR A 247 -1.64 10.65 0.18
C TYR A 247 -2.71 9.94 1.00
N LEU A 248 -3.90 10.54 1.05
CA LEU A 248 -5.13 9.89 1.52
C LEU A 248 -4.98 9.14 2.87
N LEU A 249 -4.46 9.80 3.91
CA LEU A 249 -4.54 9.23 5.28
C LEU A 249 -6.01 8.95 5.64
N GLU A 250 -6.33 7.73 6.06
CA GLU A 250 -7.70 7.30 6.40
C GLU A 250 -8.14 7.90 7.75
N LYS A 251 -8.48 9.18 7.76
CA LYS A 251 -8.79 9.95 9.00
C LYS A 251 -9.91 9.32 9.82
N SER A 252 -10.92 8.74 9.16
CA SER A 252 -12.08 8.12 9.83
C SER A 252 -11.67 6.96 10.74
N ARG A 253 -10.58 6.24 10.43
CA ARG A 253 -10.07 5.13 11.25
C ARG A 253 -9.72 5.53 12.68
N LEU A 254 -9.41 6.81 12.90
CA LEU A 254 -9.19 7.31 14.25
C LEU A 254 -10.42 7.11 15.14
N VAL A 255 -11.62 7.36 14.59
CA VAL A 255 -12.87 7.47 15.34
C VAL A 255 -13.87 6.36 15.03
N ILE A 256 -13.69 5.59 13.96
CA ILE A 256 -14.56 4.48 13.55
C ILE A 256 -13.68 3.27 13.21
N GLN A 257 -14.06 2.09 13.67
CA GLN A 257 -13.41 0.83 13.33
C GLN A 257 -14.47 -0.25 13.08
N GLY A 258 -14.26 -1.08 12.04
CA GLY A 258 -15.09 -2.26 11.81
C GLY A 258 -14.79 -3.38 12.81
N PRO A 259 -15.67 -4.40 12.93
CA PRO A 259 -15.42 -5.56 13.80
C PRO A 259 -14.09 -6.25 13.47
N GLY A 260 -13.24 -6.45 14.48
CA GLY A 260 -11.92 -7.07 14.36
C GLY A 260 -10.79 -6.13 13.88
N GLU A 261 -11.10 -4.85 13.64
CA GLU A 261 -10.14 -3.83 13.24
C GLU A 261 -9.69 -2.94 14.40
N ARG A 262 -8.59 -2.21 14.20
CA ARG A 262 -8.05 -1.25 15.18
C ARG A 262 -7.94 0.15 14.59
N SER A 263 -7.78 1.11 15.51
CA SER A 263 -7.26 2.45 15.21
C SER A 263 -5.74 2.36 14.95
N PHE A 264 -5.07 3.49 14.75
CA PHE A 264 -3.63 3.55 14.47
C PHE A 264 -2.79 2.95 15.60
N ASN A 265 -1.71 2.25 15.22
CA ASN A 265 -0.87 1.46 16.14
C ASN A 265 -0.36 2.29 17.33
N ILE A 266 0.09 3.52 17.09
CA ILE A 266 0.69 4.40 18.09
C ILE A 266 -0.15 4.56 19.37
N PHE A 267 -1.48 4.57 19.25
CA PHE A 267 -2.33 4.77 20.41
C PHE A 267 -2.29 3.58 21.37
N TYR A 268 -2.24 2.37 20.84
CA TYR A 268 -2.16 1.14 21.64
C TYR A 268 -0.74 0.93 22.19
N GLN A 269 0.27 1.25 21.39
CA GLN A 269 1.67 1.32 21.80
C GLN A 269 1.85 2.24 23.01
N MET A 270 1.29 3.46 22.96
CA MET A 270 1.32 4.40 24.08
C MET A 270 0.58 3.90 25.33
N CYS A 271 -0.61 3.32 25.18
CA CYS A 271 -1.39 2.80 26.32
C CYS A 271 -0.65 1.63 27.01
N SER A 272 0.00 0.76 26.24
CA SER A 272 0.76 -0.38 26.75
C SER A 272 2.07 0.07 27.41
N SER A 273 2.66 1.17 26.93
CA SER A 273 3.90 1.75 27.45
C SER A 273 3.70 2.85 28.50
N LYS A 274 2.58 2.86 29.22
CA LYS A 274 2.25 3.90 30.24
C LYS A 274 3.30 4.09 31.34
N ASN A 275 4.19 3.13 31.58
CA ASN A 275 5.29 3.24 32.55
C ASN A 275 6.58 3.84 31.96
N HIS A 276 6.65 4.04 30.64
CA HIS A 276 7.82 4.62 29.99
C HIS A 276 7.98 6.09 30.40
N ASP A 277 9.22 6.54 30.62
CA ASP A 277 9.53 7.85 31.21
C ASP A 277 8.91 9.04 30.46
N LEU A 278 8.77 8.93 29.14
CA LEU A 278 8.19 9.96 28.28
C LEU A 278 6.66 10.08 28.35
N VAL A 279 5.95 9.06 28.87
CA VAL A 279 4.48 9.05 28.92
C VAL A 279 3.91 8.79 30.31
N LYS A 280 4.74 8.43 31.30
CA LYS A 280 4.30 8.20 32.69
C LYS A 280 3.53 9.37 33.29
N GLU A 281 3.95 10.60 33.00
CA GLU A 281 3.30 11.82 33.50
C GLU A 281 1.95 12.10 32.82
N LEU A 282 1.69 11.47 31.68
CA LEU A 282 0.41 11.56 30.98
C LEU A 282 -0.68 10.74 31.68
N ASN A 283 -0.32 9.83 32.61
CA ASN A 283 -1.29 9.01 33.35
C ASN A 283 -2.30 8.32 32.41
N LEU A 284 -1.79 7.69 31.35
CA LEU A 284 -2.62 6.97 30.38
C LEU A 284 -3.30 5.76 31.03
N GLU A 285 -4.56 5.56 30.68
CA GLU A 285 -5.35 4.39 31.07
C GLU A 285 -5.08 3.22 30.10
N ASN A 286 -5.72 2.08 30.33
CA ASN A 286 -5.60 0.98 29.37
C ASN A 286 -6.37 1.33 28.08
N TYR A 287 -6.03 0.69 26.97
CA TYR A 287 -6.70 1.02 25.69
C TYR A 287 -8.22 0.79 25.75
N GLN A 288 -8.69 -0.14 26.60
CA GLN A 288 -10.11 -0.43 26.81
C GLN A 288 -10.89 0.75 27.40
N ASP A 289 -10.20 1.68 28.05
CA ASP A 289 -10.81 2.84 28.67
C ASP A 289 -11.03 3.98 27.67
N TYR A 290 -10.53 3.87 26.43
CA TYR A 290 -10.63 4.90 25.39
C TYR A 290 -11.65 4.55 24.31
N CYS A 291 -12.68 5.38 24.13
CA CYS A 291 -13.76 5.19 23.18
C CYS A 291 -13.29 5.04 21.72
N TYR A 292 -12.16 5.66 21.35
CA TYR A 292 -11.59 5.55 20.01
C TYR A 292 -10.79 4.26 19.76
N LEU A 293 -10.52 3.47 20.79
CA LEU A 293 -9.70 2.25 20.69
C LEU A 293 -10.50 0.96 20.87
N VAL A 294 -11.79 1.04 21.23
CA VAL A 294 -12.62 -0.14 21.55
C VAL A 294 -13.70 -0.47 20.52
N LYS A 295 -13.97 0.39 19.52
CA LYS A 295 -15.12 0.18 18.62
C LYS A 295 -15.00 -1.06 17.73
N GLY A 296 -13.77 -1.49 17.45
CA GLY A 296 -13.49 -2.71 16.68
C GLY A 296 -13.50 -4.00 17.51
N GLY A 297 -13.68 -3.93 18.83
CA GLY A 297 -13.64 -5.08 19.74
C GLY A 297 -12.25 -5.34 20.32
N GLU A 298 -12.01 -6.57 20.79
CA GLU A 298 -10.75 -6.94 21.45
C GLU A 298 -9.55 -6.95 20.49
N SER A 299 -8.44 -6.38 20.96
CA SER A 299 -7.17 -6.42 20.24
C SER A 299 -6.60 -7.84 20.20
N ARG A 300 -6.04 -8.23 19.05
CA ARG A 300 -5.36 -9.52 18.85
C ARG A 300 -3.85 -9.46 19.11
N SER A 301 -3.30 -8.28 19.36
CA SER A 301 -1.86 -8.11 19.57
C SER A 301 -1.48 -8.34 21.02
N ALA A 302 -0.31 -8.96 21.23
CA ALA A 302 0.24 -9.13 22.56
C ALA A 302 0.76 -7.78 23.08
N GLU A 303 0.54 -7.50 24.37
CA GLU A 303 0.99 -6.26 25.02
C GLU A 303 2.51 -6.03 24.86
N ILE A 304 3.31 -7.09 24.86
CA ILE A 304 4.76 -7.04 24.63
C ILE A 304 5.11 -6.45 23.25
N ASP A 305 4.33 -6.75 22.21
CA ASP A 305 4.57 -6.26 20.85
C ASP A 305 4.27 -4.76 20.76
N GLU A 306 3.25 -4.29 21.47
CA GLU A 306 2.89 -2.88 21.55
C GLU A 306 3.95 -2.08 22.32
N ILE A 307 4.50 -2.65 23.40
CA ILE A 307 5.61 -2.04 24.15
C ILE A 307 6.85 -1.90 23.26
N ASN A 308 7.24 -2.99 22.59
CA ASN A 308 8.37 -2.98 21.67
C ASN A 308 8.17 -1.98 20.52
N GLY A 309 6.94 -1.86 20.01
CA GLY A 309 6.58 -0.87 18.99
C GLY A 309 6.75 0.57 19.47
N PHE A 310 6.34 0.87 20.71
CA PHE A 310 6.56 2.20 21.29
C PHE A 310 8.05 2.51 21.47
N ASP A 311 8.83 1.54 21.97
CA ASP A 311 10.28 1.70 22.13
C ASP A 311 10.99 1.93 20.78
N GLY A 312 10.55 1.21 19.73
CA GLY A 312 10.98 1.42 18.35
C GLY A 312 10.67 2.82 17.86
N PHE A 313 9.42 3.27 18.02
CA PHE A 313 8.98 4.62 17.68
C PHE A 313 9.81 5.72 18.36
N VAL A 314 10.00 5.62 19.68
CA VAL A 314 10.80 6.59 20.45
C VAL A 314 12.26 6.58 20.01
N THR A 315 12.85 5.39 19.82
CA THR A 315 14.24 5.25 19.37
C THR A 315 14.44 5.87 17.99
N ALA A 316 13.50 5.66 17.08
CA ALA A 316 13.53 6.25 15.75
C ALA A 316 13.40 7.78 15.78
N LEU A 317 12.51 8.32 16.61
CA LEU A 317 12.38 9.77 16.80
C LEU A 317 13.65 10.42 17.35
N ARG A 318 14.23 9.83 18.42
CA ARG A 318 15.50 10.29 19.01
C ARG A 318 16.63 10.35 17.99
N LYS A 319 16.65 9.36 17.11
CA LYS A 319 17.71 9.19 16.12
C LYS A 319 17.58 10.15 14.94
N LEU A 320 16.36 10.34 14.44
CA LEU A 320 16.13 11.03 13.17
C LEU A 320 15.60 12.45 13.35
N VAL A 321 14.68 12.66 14.28
CA VAL A 321 13.80 13.85 14.26
C VAL A 321 14.12 14.83 15.36
N CYS A 322 14.16 14.39 16.61
CA CYS A 322 13.97 15.26 17.78
C CYS A 322 14.48 14.66 19.10
N ASP A 323 14.58 15.47 20.15
CA ASP A 323 14.96 15.03 21.49
C ASP A 323 13.77 14.56 22.37
N ASP A 324 14.05 14.05 23.58
CA ASP A 324 13.06 13.54 24.52
C ASP A 324 11.99 14.57 24.94
N LYS A 325 12.35 15.85 24.99
CA LYS A 325 11.43 16.93 25.36
C LYS A 325 10.39 17.12 24.25
N GLU A 326 10.85 17.13 23.00
CA GLU A 326 9.97 17.20 21.83
C GLU A 326 9.10 15.94 21.70
N ILE A 327 9.68 14.74 21.91
CA ILE A 327 8.91 13.48 21.88
C ILE A 327 7.79 13.49 22.93
N THR A 328 8.07 13.99 24.14
CA THR A 328 7.05 14.13 25.19
C THR A 328 5.91 15.05 24.73
N ASN A 329 6.21 16.15 24.05
CA ASN A 329 5.18 17.04 23.49
C ASN A 329 4.37 16.37 22.38
N TYR A 330 5.01 15.57 21.54
CA TYR A 330 4.30 14.77 20.53
C TYR A 330 3.35 13.75 21.17
N CYS A 331 3.79 13.08 22.24
CA CYS A 331 2.94 12.19 23.01
C CYS A 331 1.78 12.93 23.69
N LYS A 332 1.97 14.17 24.17
CA LYS A 332 0.88 15.01 24.71
C LYS A 332 -0.21 15.28 23.67
N VAL A 333 0.17 15.56 22.42
CA VAL A 333 -0.81 15.77 21.33
C VAL A 333 -1.67 14.52 21.16
N LEU A 334 -1.03 13.35 21.02
CA LEU A 334 -1.70 12.07 20.85
C LEU A 334 -2.55 11.68 22.07
N ALA A 335 -2.07 11.90 23.29
CA ALA A 335 -2.81 11.66 24.52
C ALA A 335 -4.07 12.53 24.60
N GLY A 336 -4.00 13.80 24.20
CA GLY A 336 -5.18 14.66 24.12
C GLY A 336 -6.22 14.16 23.10
N ILE A 337 -5.81 13.51 22.02
CA ILE A 337 -6.73 12.86 21.06
C ILE A 337 -7.45 11.65 21.71
N LEU A 338 -6.79 10.94 22.63
CA LEU A 338 -7.48 9.89 23.40
C LEU A 338 -8.49 10.49 24.38
N GLN A 339 -8.10 11.55 25.09
CA GLN A 339 -8.98 12.23 26.05
C GLN A 339 -10.20 12.85 25.38
N ILE A 340 -10.04 13.47 24.19
CA ILE A 340 -11.17 14.09 23.49
C ILE A 340 -12.23 13.07 23.12
N GLY A 341 -11.85 11.84 22.76
CA GLY A 341 -12.79 10.78 22.39
C GLY A 341 -13.70 10.31 23.52
N ASN A 342 -13.30 10.53 24.76
CA ASN A 342 -14.04 10.16 25.98
C ASN A 342 -14.95 11.28 26.49
N ILE A 343 -15.00 12.44 25.81
CA ILE A 343 -15.92 13.52 26.18
C ILE A 343 -17.34 13.14 25.79
N CYS A 344 -18.23 13.07 26.77
CA CYS A 344 -19.64 12.76 26.64
C CYS A 344 -20.47 14.05 26.73
N PHE A 345 -21.64 14.03 26.07
CA PHE A 345 -22.58 15.14 26.07
C PHE A 345 -23.93 14.68 26.62
N ASP A 346 -24.53 15.50 27.47
CA ASP A 346 -25.89 15.34 27.99
C ASP A 346 -26.84 16.33 27.31
N LEU A 347 -28.14 16.07 27.40
CA LEU A 347 -29.18 16.94 26.85
C LEU A 347 -29.68 17.93 27.90
N LYS A 348 -29.69 19.22 27.56
CA LYS A 348 -30.33 20.26 28.37
C LYS A 348 -31.00 21.29 27.47
N ASP A 349 -32.29 21.53 27.71
CA ASP A 349 -33.10 22.51 26.96
C ASP A 349 -33.05 22.32 25.43
N GLY A 350 -32.93 21.07 24.98
CA GLY A 350 -32.84 20.71 23.55
C GLY A 350 -31.43 20.82 22.94
N PHE A 351 -30.44 21.24 23.72
CA PHE A 351 -29.06 21.41 23.27
C PHE A 351 -28.08 20.52 24.05
N SER A 352 -26.90 20.34 23.48
CA SER A 352 -25.80 19.60 24.12
C SER A 352 -25.16 20.43 25.23
N ILE A 353 -24.89 19.76 26.34
CA ILE A 353 -23.99 20.23 27.39
C ILE A 353 -22.92 19.17 27.61
N ILE A 354 -21.75 19.56 28.07
CA ILE A 354 -20.70 18.60 28.44
C ILE A 354 -21.14 17.86 29.69
N SER A 355 -21.03 16.52 29.66
CA SER A 355 -21.39 15.70 30.82
C SER A 355 -20.44 15.98 31.99
N PRO A 356 -20.95 16.06 33.24
CA PRO A 356 -20.10 16.27 34.41
C PRO A 356 -18.97 15.25 34.54
N SER A 357 -19.22 14.01 34.10
CA SER A 357 -18.24 12.92 34.10
C SER A 357 -17.04 13.16 33.19
N SER A 358 -17.14 14.07 32.23
CA SER A 358 -16.07 14.39 31.27
C SER A 358 -15.12 15.51 31.73
N SER A 359 -15.33 16.04 32.94
CA SER A 359 -14.56 17.20 33.42
C SER A 359 -13.07 16.89 33.60
N ALA A 360 -12.74 15.70 34.12
CA ALA A 360 -11.35 15.28 34.30
C ALA A 360 -10.62 15.09 32.96
N GLN A 361 -11.29 14.54 31.95
CA GLN A 361 -10.74 14.35 30.60
C GLN A 361 -10.45 15.70 29.94
N ILE A 362 -11.34 16.68 30.12
CA ILE A 362 -11.16 18.03 29.59
C ILE A 362 -10.00 18.73 30.29
N GLU A 363 -9.90 18.66 31.61
CA GLU A 363 -8.79 19.25 32.37
C GLU A 363 -7.44 18.67 31.91
N LYS A 364 -7.35 17.33 31.81
CA LYS A 364 -6.17 16.63 31.27
C LYS A 364 -5.83 17.12 29.85
N LEU A 365 -6.81 17.11 28.94
CA LEU A 365 -6.62 17.54 27.55
C LEU A 365 -6.14 18.98 27.45
N CYS A 366 -6.79 19.89 28.17
CA CYS A 366 -6.45 21.31 28.15
C CYS A 366 -5.04 21.57 28.69
N SER A 367 -4.63 20.80 29.70
CA SER A 367 -3.25 20.79 30.20
C SER A 367 -2.25 20.30 29.14
N TYR A 368 -2.56 19.22 28.41
CA TYR A 368 -1.67 18.66 27.39
C TYR A 368 -1.49 19.58 26.19
N TRP A 369 -2.58 20.18 25.71
CA TRP A 369 -2.58 21.04 24.53
C TRP A 369 -2.34 22.50 24.86
N ASN A 370 -2.28 22.86 26.14
CA ASN A 370 -2.09 24.22 26.63
C ASN A 370 -3.14 25.18 26.04
N VAL A 371 -4.42 24.81 26.18
CA VAL A 371 -5.59 25.59 25.73
C VAL A 371 -6.46 26.00 26.92
N ASP A 372 -7.17 27.12 26.79
CA ASP A 372 -8.10 27.58 27.83
C ASP A 372 -9.30 26.63 27.93
N GLU A 373 -9.57 26.15 29.14
CA GLU A 373 -10.62 25.17 29.38
C GLU A 373 -12.03 25.75 29.11
N ASN A 374 -12.28 27.01 29.45
CA ASN A 374 -13.59 27.61 29.27
C ASN A 374 -13.89 27.83 27.78
N GLU A 375 -12.90 28.31 27.02
CA GLU A 375 -12.99 28.44 25.58
C GLU A 375 -13.17 27.09 24.90
N PHE A 376 -12.41 26.07 25.32
CA PHE A 376 -12.52 24.72 24.76
C PHE A 376 -13.91 24.11 25.01
N ARG A 377 -14.45 24.22 26.23
CA ARG A 377 -15.81 23.77 26.57
C ARG A 377 -16.88 24.47 25.73
N SER A 378 -16.73 25.77 25.50
CA SER A 378 -17.63 26.55 24.65
C SER A 378 -17.60 26.06 23.21
N CYS A 379 -16.41 25.87 22.63
CA CYS A 379 -16.23 25.39 21.25
C CYS A 379 -16.80 23.99 21.00
N LEU A 380 -16.87 23.12 22.01
CA LEU A 380 -17.47 21.79 21.88
C LEU A 380 -19.01 21.81 21.84
N THR A 381 -19.64 22.87 22.34
CA THR A 381 -21.11 22.95 22.51
C THR A 381 -21.75 24.08 21.71
N GLN A 382 -20.95 24.96 21.10
CA GLN A 382 -21.41 26.14 20.38
C GLN A 382 -20.68 26.30 19.05
N LYS A 383 -21.40 26.81 18.03
CA LYS A 383 -20.82 27.30 16.78
C LYS A 383 -21.08 28.79 16.63
N LYS A 384 -20.06 29.53 16.19
CA LYS A 384 -20.21 30.94 15.80
C LYS A 384 -20.79 31.02 14.39
N VAL A 385 -21.80 31.85 14.21
CA VAL A 385 -22.46 32.08 12.93
C VAL A 385 -22.39 33.57 12.63
N LYS A 386 -21.85 33.91 11.47
CA LYS A 386 -21.77 35.28 10.98
C LYS A 386 -22.88 35.54 9.97
N VAL A 387 -23.73 36.53 10.22
CA VAL A 387 -24.79 36.97 9.32
C VAL A 387 -24.60 38.47 9.07
N GLY A 388 -24.17 38.82 7.86
CA GLY A 388 -23.76 40.20 7.53
C GLY A 388 -22.54 40.63 8.35
N SER A 389 -22.70 41.68 9.16
CA SER A 389 -21.67 42.21 10.07
C SER A 389 -21.76 41.70 11.51
N GLU A 390 -22.83 40.97 11.87
CA GLU A 390 -23.05 40.47 13.22
C GLU A 390 -22.60 39.00 13.36
N GLU A 391 -22.08 38.66 14.55
CA GLU A 391 -21.65 37.31 14.90
C GLU A 391 -22.40 36.86 16.16
N PHE A 392 -23.06 35.71 16.09
CA PHE A 392 -23.78 35.13 17.22
C PHE A 392 -23.38 33.67 17.44
N SER A 393 -23.46 33.21 18.69
CA SER A 393 -23.22 31.81 19.05
C SER A 393 -24.52 31.03 19.04
N LYS A 394 -24.54 29.89 18.34
CA LYS A 394 -25.63 28.92 18.34
C LYS A 394 -25.18 27.65 19.07
N TYR A 395 -25.99 27.18 20.02
CA TYR A 395 -25.77 25.90 20.68
C TYR A 395 -26.00 24.72 19.73
N LEU A 396 -25.18 23.68 19.90
CA LEU A 396 -25.21 22.45 19.10
C LEU A 396 -26.16 21.42 19.70
N THR A 397 -26.80 20.63 18.86
CA THR A 397 -27.41 19.35 19.27
C THR A 397 -26.33 18.34 19.70
N ILE A 398 -26.72 17.26 20.38
CA ILE A 398 -25.76 16.21 20.79
C ILE A 398 -25.05 15.61 19.57
N ASP A 399 -25.78 15.31 18.50
CA ASP A 399 -25.20 14.73 17.28
C ASP A 399 -24.22 15.71 16.61
N GLU A 400 -24.56 17.00 16.54
CA GLU A 400 -23.65 18.03 16.03
C GLU A 400 -22.38 18.13 16.89
N ALA A 401 -22.50 18.09 18.22
CA ALA A 401 -21.37 18.16 19.14
C ALA A 401 -20.44 16.94 19.02
N ILE A 402 -21.00 15.73 18.93
CA ILE A 402 -20.24 14.49 18.69
C ILE A 402 -19.51 14.56 17.34
N ARG A 403 -20.20 14.95 16.27
CA ARG A 403 -19.57 15.12 14.94
C ARG A 403 -18.47 16.15 14.96
N SER A 404 -18.67 17.27 15.67
CA SER A 404 -17.65 18.33 15.81
C SER A 404 -16.42 17.85 16.59
N ARG A 405 -16.63 17.18 17.73
CA ARG A 405 -15.57 16.54 18.53
C ARG A 405 -14.74 15.56 17.71
N ASP A 406 -15.40 14.67 16.98
CA ASP A 406 -14.74 13.66 16.14
C ASP A 406 -14.04 14.32 14.94
N ALA A 407 -14.62 15.37 14.36
CA ALA A 407 -13.99 16.15 13.30
C ALA A 407 -12.72 16.85 13.78
N LEU A 408 -12.73 17.45 14.98
CA LEU A 408 -11.56 18.07 15.59
C LEU A 408 -10.46 17.03 15.85
N ALA A 409 -10.81 15.88 16.44
CA ALA A 409 -9.85 14.79 16.66
C ALA A 409 -9.15 14.34 15.37
N LYS A 410 -9.95 14.11 14.31
CA LYS A 410 -9.44 13.76 12.97
C LYS A 410 -8.56 14.85 12.37
N HIS A 411 -8.92 16.11 12.58
CA HIS A 411 -8.17 17.26 12.07
C HIS A 411 -6.82 17.39 12.77
N VAL A 412 -6.79 17.34 14.10
CA VAL A 412 -5.56 17.37 14.90
C VAL A 412 -4.65 16.21 14.50
N TYR A 413 -5.18 14.98 14.38
CA TYR A 413 -4.37 13.83 13.97
C TYR A 413 -3.80 13.96 12.57
N HIS A 414 -4.59 14.46 11.61
CA HIS A 414 -4.12 14.69 10.25
C HIS A 414 -2.98 15.72 10.20
N HIS A 415 -3.11 16.82 10.93
CA HIS A 415 -2.07 17.83 11.02
C HIS A 415 -0.83 17.30 11.74
N TYR A 416 -1.00 16.53 12.81
CA TYR A 416 0.09 15.86 13.49
C TYR A 416 0.85 14.91 12.54
N PHE A 417 0.15 14.06 11.80
CA PHE A 417 0.76 13.15 10.83
C PHE A 417 1.54 13.91 9.75
N ASN A 418 0.93 14.93 9.12
CA ASN A 418 1.60 15.73 8.10
C ASN A 418 2.81 16.48 8.67
N PHE A 419 2.70 17.02 9.89
CA PHE A 419 3.81 17.67 10.57
C PHE A 419 4.96 16.69 10.81
N MET A 420 4.68 15.47 11.26
CA MET A 420 5.71 14.44 11.43
C MET A 420 6.40 14.08 10.10
N VAL A 421 5.65 13.97 9.01
CA VAL A 421 6.22 13.76 7.67
C VAL A 421 7.11 14.94 7.25
N MET A 422 6.70 16.18 7.54
CA MET A 422 7.54 17.36 7.28
C MET A 422 8.84 17.34 8.10
N GLN A 423 8.78 17.01 9.39
CA GLN A 423 9.95 16.90 10.25
C GLN A 423 10.92 15.81 9.77
N ILE A 424 10.39 14.66 9.33
CA ILE A 424 11.16 13.57 8.72
C ILE A 424 11.84 14.07 7.45
N ASN A 425 11.11 14.72 6.54
CA ASN A 425 11.68 15.27 5.31
C ASN A 425 12.80 16.26 5.63
N GLU A 426 12.59 17.20 6.56
CA GLU A 426 13.62 18.13 6.97
C GLU A 426 14.87 17.37 7.46
N ALA A 427 14.70 16.39 8.35
CA ALA A 427 15.80 15.57 8.86
C ALA A 427 16.57 14.82 7.75
N LEU A 428 15.85 14.21 6.80
CA LEU A 428 16.44 13.50 5.66
C LEU A 428 17.18 14.44 4.69
N ASN A 429 16.88 15.74 4.73
CA ASN A 429 17.46 16.75 3.83
C ASN A 429 18.51 17.67 4.51
N LYS A 430 18.73 17.57 5.83
CA LYS A 430 19.65 18.47 6.60
C LYS A 430 21.11 18.49 6.14
N LYS A 431 21.61 17.44 5.48
CA LYS A 431 23.04 17.29 5.12
C LYS A 431 23.36 17.55 3.64
N ILE A 432 22.45 18.18 2.88
CA ILE A 432 22.61 18.33 1.44
C ILE A 432 23.65 19.42 1.11
N THR A 433 24.74 19.01 0.48
CA THR A 433 25.64 19.91 -0.26
C THR A 433 24.95 20.38 -1.53
N SER A 434 25.17 21.63 -1.91
CA SER A 434 24.51 22.38 -2.99
C SER A 434 24.78 21.84 -4.41
N ILE A 435 24.50 20.56 -4.66
CA ILE A 435 24.57 19.94 -5.97
C ILE A 435 23.15 19.94 -6.54
N SER A 436 22.93 20.82 -7.51
CA SER A 436 21.71 20.88 -8.32
C SER A 436 21.58 19.59 -9.12
N THR A 437 20.85 18.61 -8.60
CA THR A 437 20.45 17.41 -9.34
C THR A 437 18.99 17.53 -9.77
N LYS A 438 18.69 17.14 -11.01
CA LYS A 438 17.33 17.14 -11.57
C LYS A 438 16.67 15.76 -11.55
N ASN A 439 17.46 14.70 -11.55
CA ASN A 439 16.95 13.34 -11.74
C ASN A 439 16.60 12.66 -10.42
N THR A 440 15.47 11.96 -10.42
CA THR A 440 14.93 11.28 -9.25
C THR A 440 14.59 9.84 -9.54
N ILE A 441 14.67 8.98 -8.52
CA ILE A 441 13.97 7.69 -8.52
C ILE A 441 12.85 7.81 -7.50
N GLY A 442 11.62 7.77 -8.00
CA GLY A 442 10.41 7.73 -7.18
C GLY A 442 9.99 6.30 -6.87
N ILE A 443 9.59 6.04 -5.64
CA ILE A 443 9.05 4.75 -5.21
C ILE A 443 7.63 5.01 -4.70
N LEU A 444 6.65 4.41 -5.37
CA LEU A 444 5.25 4.53 -4.99
C LEU A 444 4.79 3.25 -4.29
N ASP A 445 4.37 3.40 -3.05
CA ASP A 445 3.69 2.39 -2.24
C ASP A 445 2.35 2.97 -1.81
N ILE A 446 1.28 2.57 -2.49
CA ILE A 446 -0.08 2.98 -2.17
C ILE A 446 -0.86 1.77 -1.67
N TYR A 447 -2.00 2.03 -1.04
CA TYR A 447 -3.01 1.03 -0.75
C TYR A 447 -3.30 0.11 -1.94
N GLY A 448 -3.52 -1.16 -1.63
CA GLY A 448 -4.10 -2.07 -2.62
C GLY A 448 -5.59 -1.78 -2.79
N PHE A 449 -6.17 -2.36 -3.84
CA PHE A 449 -7.61 -2.43 -3.98
C PHE A 449 -8.24 -3.13 -2.76
N GLU A 450 -9.34 -2.60 -2.24
CA GLU A 450 -9.99 -3.08 -1.01
C GLU A 450 -11.50 -3.23 -1.21
N VAL A 451 -12.04 -4.37 -0.80
CA VAL A 451 -13.48 -4.64 -0.75
C VAL A 451 -13.80 -5.36 0.55
N PHE A 452 -14.73 -4.80 1.30
CA PHE A 452 -15.27 -5.35 2.54
C PHE A 452 -16.77 -5.57 2.42
N ASP A 453 -17.39 -6.16 3.45
CA ASP A 453 -18.86 -6.33 3.52
C ASP A 453 -19.58 -4.97 3.51
N VAL A 454 -18.97 -3.94 4.11
CA VAL A 454 -19.45 -2.56 4.10
C VAL A 454 -18.33 -1.66 3.60
N ASN A 455 -18.55 -0.99 2.48
CA ASN A 455 -17.61 -0.06 1.86
C ASN A 455 -18.14 1.37 1.99
N SER A 456 -17.23 2.30 2.24
CA SER A 456 -17.53 3.73 2.45
C SER A 456 -16.71 4.59 1.48
N PHE A 457 -16.76 5.90 1.66
CA PHE A 457 -16.00 6.89 0.91
C PHE A 457 -14.49 6.59 0.89
N GLU A 458 -13.95 5.99 1.95
CA GLU A 458 -12.56 5.57 2.06
C GLU A 458 -12.19 4.53 1.00
N GLN A 459 -12.94 3.42 0.89
CA GLN A 459 -12.71 2.39 -0.12
C GLN A 459 -12.92 2.95 -1.52
N PHE A 460 -13.90 3.85 -1.70
CA PHE A 460 -14.08 4.55 -2.97
C PHE A 460 -12.81 5.32 -3.38
N CYS A 461 -12.24 6.14 -2.48
CA CYS A 461 -11.02 6.90 -2.77
C CYS A 461 -9.82 6.00 -3.06
N ILE A 462 -9.66 4.91 -2.29
CA ILE A 462 -8.58 3.93 -2.47
C ILE A 462 -8.70 3.23 -3.82
N ASN A 463 -9.89 2.73 -4.15
CA ASN A 463 -10.12 1.98 -5.38
C ASN A 463 -10.06 2.90 -6.61
N PHE A 464 -10.53 4.14 -6.50
CA PHE A 464 -10.37 5.14 -7.56
C PHE A 464 -8.88 5.47 -7.83
N ALA A 465 -8.07 5.61 -6.79
CA ALA A 465 -6.63 5.78 -6.95
C ALA A 465 -5.97 4.55 -7.63
N ASN A 466 -6.43 3.33 -7.31
CA ASN A 466 -5.97 2.11 -7.98
C ASN A 466 -6.39 2.07 -9.46
N GLU A 467 -7.61 2.51 -9.80
CA GLU A 467 -8.05 2.64 -11.20
C GLU A 467 -7.17 3.62 -11.99
N LYS A 468 -6.77 4.75 -11.38
CA LYS A 468 -5.80 5.67 -11.99
C LYS A 468 -4.44 5.05 -12.26
N LEU A 469 -3.94 4.25 -11.31
CA LEU A 469 -2.68 3.52 -11.51
C LEU A 469 -2.80 2.44 -12.58
N GLN A 470 -3.94 1.75 -12.64
CA GLN A 470 -4.24 0.77 -13.68
C GLN A 470 -4.31 1.43 -15.07
N GLN A 471 -4.89 2.62 -15.17
CA GLN A 471 -4.93 3.41 -16.41
C GLN A 471 -3.52 3.79 -16.87
N GLN A 472 -2.68 4.27 -15.94
CA GLN A 472 -1.28 4.60 -16.24
C GLN A 472 -0.50 3.35 -16.69
N TYR A 473 -0.70 2.21 -16.03
CA TYR A 473 -0.13 0.93 -16.43
C TYR A 473 -0.57 0.53 -17.84
N ASN A 474 -1.87 0.55 -18.11
CA ASN A 474 -2.43 0.21 -19.42
C ASN A 474 -1.88 1.10 -20.54
N HIS A 475 -1.75 2.40 -20.25
CA HIS A 475 -1.19 3.37 -21.18
C HIS A 475 0.28 3.06 -21.52
N GLN A 476 1.12 2.83 -20.50
CA GLN A 476 2.55 2.58 -20.70
C GLN A 476 2.83 1.22 -21.36
N ILE A 477 2.13 0.16 -20.94
CA ILE A 477 2.41 -1.21 -21.42
C ILE A 477 1.81 -1.47 -22.79
N PHE A 478 0.56 -1.04 -23.02
CA PHE A 478 -0.15 -1.37 -24.25
C PHE A 478 -0.19 -0.20 -25.23
N LYS A 479 -0.76 0.95 -24.83
CA LYS A 479 -0.99 2.07 -25.76
C LYS A 479 0.33 2.61 -26.33
N GLN A 480 1.31 2.87 -25.48
CA GLN A 480 2.60 3.42 -25.91
C GLN A 480 3.40 2.43 -26.78
N ALA A 481 3.41 1.14 -26.42
CA ALA A 481 4.11 0.12 -27.21
C ALA A 481 3.52 -0.04 -28.62
N GLN A 482 2.18 -0.08 -28.72
CA GLN A 482 1.48 -0.19 -30.00
C GLN A 482 1.65 1.08 -30.87
N GLN A 483 1.69 2.27 -30.24
CA GLN A 483 2.01 3.53 -30.92
C GLN A 483 3.44 3.55 -31.46
N GLU A 484 4.41 2.97 -30.74
CA GLU A 484 5.79 2.84 -31.22
C GLU A 484 5.86 1.93 -32.46
N TYR A 485 5.24 0.75 -32.40
CA TYR A 485 5.21 -0.15 -33.54
C TYR A 485 4.56 0.49 -34.78
N ALA A 486 3.48 1.24 -34.59
CA ALA A 486 2.84 1.99 -35.67
C ALA A 486 3.77 3.08 -36.24
N ARG A 487 4.49 3.80 -35.39
CA ARG A 487 5.45 4.85 -35.79
C ARG A 487 6.62 4.28 -36.58
N GLU A 488 7.12 3.12 -36.18
CA GLU A 488 8.21 2.41 -36.86
C GLU A 488 7.76 1.65 -38.12
N GLY A 489 6.45 1.60 -38.40
CA GLY A 489 5.89 0.86 -39.52
C GLY A 489 5.97 -0.67 -39.37
N ILE A 490 6.13 -1.15 -38.13
CA ILE A 490 6.17 -2.59 -37.81
C ILE A 490 4.74 -3.14 -37.89
N LYS A 491 4.57 -4.26 -38.60
CA LYS A 491 3.30 -4.99 -38.59
C LYS A 491 3.18 -5.78 -37.29
N TYR A 492 2.16 -5.48 -36.49
CA TYR A 492 1.86 -6.19 -35.25
C TYR A 492 0.39 -6.60 -35.20
N ILE A 493 0.09 -7.59 -34.37
CA ILE A 493 -1.28 -7.95 -34.02
C ILE A 493 -1.69 -7.05 -32.87
N HIS A 494 -2.78 -6.29 -33.03
CA HIS A 494 -3.31 -5.45 -31.98
C HIS A 494 -3.66 -6.31 -30.76
N ILE A 495 -3.07 -6.00 -29.61
CA ILE A 495 -3.35 -6.68 -28.35
C ILE A 495 -4.52 -5.95 -27.72
N GLU A 496 -5.65 -6.64 -27.62
CA GLU A 496 -6.80 -6.17 -26.85
C GLU A 496 -6.50 -6.29 -25.35
N PHE A 497 -6.84 -5.26 -24.59
CA PHE A 497 -6.71 -5.22 -23.15
C PHE A 497 -7.92 -4.48 -22.56
N PRO A 498 -8.29 -4.75 -21.29
CA PRO A 498 -9.37 -4.03 -20.63
C PRO A 498 -8.96 -2.56 -20.40
N ASP A 499 -9.52 -1.64 -21.18
CA ASP A 499 -9.38 -0.20 -20.94
C ASP A 499 -10.37 0.24 -19.86
N ASN A 500 -9.89 0.97 -18.87
CA ASN A 500 -10.66 1.38 -17.70
C ASN A 500 -11.06 2.87 -17.76
N GLN A 501 -10.92 3.51 -18.93
CA GLN A 501 -11.30 4.92 -19.12
C GLN A 501 -12.77 5.19 -18.76
N ASP A 502 -13.70 4.32 -19.17
CA ASP A 502 -15.13 4.51 -18.90
C ASP A 502 -15.44 4.52 -17.39
N THR A 503 -14.76 3.67 -16.62
CA THR A 503 -14.85 3.64 -15.14
C THR A 503 -14.30 4.92 -14.53
N ILE A 504 -13.20 5.45 -15.06
CA ILE A 504 -12.61 6.70 -14.58
C ILE A 504 -13.54 7.87 -14.88
N ASP A 505 -14.07 7.95 -16.10
CA ASP A 505 -14.99 9.02 -16.50
C ASP A 505 -16.26 9.01 -15.65
N LEU A 506 -16.79 7.84 -15.30
CA LEU A 506 -17.91 7.72 -14.36
C LEU A 506 -17.62 8.42 -13.00
N PHE A 507 -16.37 8.41 -12.54
CA PHE A 507 -16.01 8.99 -11.25
C PHE A 507 -15.63 10.47 -11.33
N GLU A 508 -14.79 10.87 -12.29
CA GLU A 508 -14.17 12.20 -12.32
C GLU A 508 -14.58 13.11 -13.49
N ALA A 509 -15.42 12.65 -14.42
CA ALA A 509 -15.87 13.52 -15.50
C ALA A 509 -16.64 14.74 -14.96
N SER A 510 -16.89 15.72 -15.83
CA SER A 510 -17.65 16.91 -15.47
C SER A 510 -19.04 16.59 -14.90
N ILE A 511 -19.66 15.48 -15.31
CA ILE A 511 -20.89 14.92 -14.74
C ILE A 511 -20.59 13.53 -14.14
N GLY A 512 -19.50 13.44 -13.39
CA GLY A 512 -19.07 12.25 -12.67
C GLY A 512 -19.56 12.21 -11.22
N LEU A 513 -19.39 11.05 -10.58
CA LEU A 513 -19.82 10.82 -9.20
C LEU A 513 -19.23 11.83 -8.20
N ILE A 514 -17.96 12.20 -8.35
CA ILE A 514 -17.27 13.15 -7.45
C ILE A 514 -17.92 14.53 -7.55
N THR A 515 -18.17 15.01 -8.77
CA THR A 515 -18.83 16.31 -8.99
C THR A 515 -20.23 16.33 -8.38
N LEU A 516 -21.01 15.26 -8.55
CA LEU A 516 -22.34 15.15 -7.95
C LEU A 516 -22.31 15.11 -6.42
N LEU A 517 -21.29 14.49 -5.83
CA LEU A 517 -21.10 14.50 -4.37
C LEU A 517 -20.75 15.91 -3.85
N ASP A 518 -19.89 16.63 -4.56
CA ASP A 518 -19.51 18.00 -4.21
C ASP A 518 -20.70 18.97 -4.33
N GLU A 519 -21.59 18.79 -5.30
CA GLU A 519 -22.81 19.60 -5.45
C GLU A 519 -23.86 19.38 -4.35
N GLN A 520 -23.86 18.21 -3.70
CA GLN A 520 -24.81 17.86 -2.63
C GLN A 520 -24.28 18.12 -1.21
N SER A 521 -22.97 18.33 -1.06
CA SER A 521 -22.29 18.55 0.22
C SER A 521 -22.38 20.00 0.69
#